data_AF-A0A835RBD6-F1
#
_entry.id   AF-A0A835RBD6-F1
#
_cell.length_a   1.000
_cell.length_b   1.000
_cell.length_c   1.000
_cell.angle_alpha   90.00
_cell.angle_beta   90.00
_cell.angle_gamma   90.00
#
_symmetry.space_group_name_H-M   'P 1'
#
loop_
_entity.id
_entity.type
_entity.pdbx_description
1 polymer ?
#
loop_
_entity_poly.entity_id
_entity_poly.type
_entity_poly.pdbx_seq_one_letter_code
_entity_poly.pdbx_strand_id
1 'polypeptide(L)'
;MYEFEERQRQVCTAKLAEQADRYADVVEAVKKIARMDVELTVEERNLLQVGYKNVVGVMRDSWQILSSIEQKEEAKGNAQNVRRVKGYIKLVEDELNKVCHEILSIIAIHLLPSSTAGESIAFFYKMKGDYYRYLAEFRTGSERKEVADQSLKAYQREREMYEFEERQRQVCTAKLAEQAERYADVVEAAKKIARMDVELTVEERNLLQVGYKNVVGVRRDSWQILSSIEQKEEAKGNAQNVRRVKGYIKLVEDELNKVCHEILSIIAIHLLPSSIAGESIAFFYKMKGDYYRYLAEFRTGSERKEVADQSLKAYQAAISTAMTDLPPTDPIRLGLALNLSILYYEILDSPERACNLVKQALDDAVSELDSLGEDLVKESTLIMQLLKDNLMLWTSDLPEESREQSKPTEANMDTK
;
A
#
# COMPACT_ATOMS: atom_id res chain seq x y z
N MET A 1 -38.30 5.50 -17.32
CA MET A 1 -39.10 4.42 -17.94
C MET A 1 -38.77 4.28 -19.43
N TYR A 2 -38.93 5.34 -20.23
CA TYR A 2 -38.61 5.32 -21.67
C TYR A 2 -37.13 4.95 -21.99
N GLU A 3 -36.16 5.55 -21.32
CA GLU A 3 -34.73 5.24 -21.54
C GLU A 3 -34.38 3.79 -21.14
N PHE A 4 -34.99 3.27 -20.08
CA PHE A 4 -34.78 1.89 -19.66
C PHE A 4 -35.32 0.89 -20.69
N GLU A 5 -36.53 1.13 -21.21
CA GLU A 5 -37.12 0.30 -22.28
C GLU A 5 -36.29 0.36 -23.56
N GLU A 6 -35.77 1.54 -23.92
CA GLU A 6 -34.90 1.70 -25.07
C GLU A 6 -33.57 0.95 -24.88
N ARG A 7 -32.94 1.02 -23.69
CA ARG A 7 -31.73 0.26 -23.39
C ARG A 7 -31.95 -1.24 -23.56
N GLN A 8 -33.04 -1.77 -22.99
CA GLN A 8 -33.39 -3.20 -23.11
C GLN A 8 -33.66 -3.61 -24.56
N ARG A 9 -34.29 -2.74 -25.35
CA ARG A 9 -34.49 -2.96 -26.79
C ARG A 9 -33.17 -3.04 -27.54
N GLN A 10 -32.23 -2.14 -27.25
CA GLN A 10 -30.90 -2.17 -27.87
C GLN A 10 -30.09 -3.41 -27.45
N VAL A 11 -30.17 -3.82 -26.18
CA VAL A 11 -29.52 -5.05 -25.69
C VAL A 11 -30.08 -6.28 -26.42
N CYS A 12 -31.41 -6.38 -26.55
CA CYS A 12 -32.05 -7.47 -27.28
C CYS A 12 -31.62 -7.48 -28.77
N THR A 13 -31.57 -6.30 -29.39
CA THR A 13 -31.11 -6.15 -30.79
C THR A 13 -29.66 -6.61 -30.95
N ALA A 14 -28.77 -6.21 -30.04
CA ALA A 14 -27.37 -6.61 -30.04
C ALA A 14 -27.21 -8.13 -29.92
N LYS A 15 -27.97 -8.79 -29.02
CA LYS A 15 -27.93 -10.25 -28.85
C LYS A 15 -28.40 -10.98 -30.10
N LEU A 16 -29.53 -10.55 -30.69
CA LEU A 16 -30.04 -11.15 -31.92
C LEU A 16 -29.05 -10.98 -33.08
N ALA A 17 -28.41 -9.82 -33.17
CA ALA A 17 -27.38 -9.55 -34.18
C ALA A 17 -26.12 -10.41 -33.95
N GLU A 18 -25.69 -10.61 -32.71
CA GLU A 18 -24.57 -11.49 -32.36
C GLU A 18 -24.85 -12.94 -32.81
N GLN A 19 -26.02 -13.48 -32.50
CA GLN A 19 -26.43 -14.83 -32.91
C GLN A 19 -26.54 -15.00 -34.43
N ALA A 20 -26.70 -13.90 -35.17
CA ALA A 20 -26.77 -13.89 -36.62
C ALA A 20 -25.42 -13.55 -37.29
N ASP A 21 -24.32 -13.48 -36.52
CA ASP A 21 -22.99 -13.03 -36.98
C ASP A 21 -23.00 -11.63 -37.64
N ARG A 22 -23.99 -10.81 -37.32
CA ARG A 22 -24.18 -9.46 -37.85
C ARG A 22 -23.51 -8.42 -36.95
N TYR A 23 -22.18 -8.51 -36.84
CA TYR A 23 -21.39 -7.74 -35.87
C TYR A 23 -21.44 -6.21 -36.08
N ALA A 24 -21.68 -5.73 -37.31
CA ALA A 24 -21.91 -4.30 -37.55
C ALA A 24 -23.18 -3.80 -36.86
N ASP A 25 -24.25 -4.60 -36.85
CA ASP A 25 -25.50 -4.27 -36.17
C ASP A 25 -25.36 -4.39 -34.64
N VAL A 26 -24.54 -5.34 -34.16
CA VAL A 26 -24.13 -5.40 -32.74
C VAL A 26 -23.49 -4.07 -32.34
N VAL A 27 -22.50 -3.62 -33.11
CA VAL A 27 -21.78 -2.36 -32.88
C VAL A 27 -22.72 -1.15 -32.86
N GLU A 28 -23.66 -1.05 -33.80
CA GLU A 28 -24.64 0.05 -33.80
C GLU A 28 -25.57 0.05 -32.58
N ALA A 29 -26.01 -1.12 -32.12
CA ALA A 29 -26.85 -1.24 -30.93
C ALA A 29 -26.07 -0.87 -29.66
N VAL A 30 -24.87 -1.42 -29.46
CA VAL A 30 -24.04 -1.13 -28.27
C VAL A 30 -23.53 0.32 -28.23
N LYS A 31 -23.33 0.96 -29.38
CA LYS A 31 -23.04 2.41 -29.44
C LYS A 31 -24.15 3.24 -28.81
N LYS A 32 -25.40 2.91 -29.11
CA LYS A 32 -26.56 3.61 -28.55
C LYS A 32 -26.63 3.41 -27.04
N ILE A 33 -26.36 2.19 -26.56
CA ILE A 33 -26.28 1.88 -25.13
C ILE A 33 -25.17 2.69 -24.46
N ALA A 34 -23.98 2.74 -25.05
CA ALA A 34 -22.83 3.48 -24.49
C ALA A 34 -23.11 4.98 -24.35
N ARG A 35 -23.79 5.58 -25.33
CA ARG A 35 -24.16 7.02 -25.32
C ARG A 35 -25.24 7.40 -24.30
N MET A 36 -25.76 6.45 -23.54
CA MET A 36 -26.70 6.73 -22.44
C MET A 36 -25.98 7.17 -21.16
N ASP A 37 -24.64 7.15 -21.12
CA ASP A 37 -23.82 7.58 -19.98
C ASP A 37 -24.15 6.89 -18.65
N VAL A 38 -24.64 5.65 -18.75
CA VAL A 38 -24.91 4.76 -17.61
C VAL A 38 -23.99 3.55 -17.70
N GLU A 39 -23.38 3.20 -16.55
CA GLU A 39 -22.43 2.09 -16.43
C GLU A 39 -22.95 0.82 -17.14
N LEU A 40 -22.07 0.19 -17.91
CA LEU A 40 -22.41 -1.03 -18.64
C LEU A 40 -22.39 -2.24 -17.70
N THR A 41 -23.44 -3.05 -17.79
CA THR A 41 -23.45 -4.39 -17.20
C THR A 41 -22.37 -5.28 -17.82
N VAL A 42 -22.01 -6.37 -17.15
CA VAL A 42 -21.05 -7.36 -17.67
C VAL A 42 -21.47 -7.86 -19.06
N GLU A 43 -22.77 -8.10 -19.26
CA GLU A 43 -23.30 -8.55 -20.54
C GLU A 43 -23.16 -7.50 -21.64
N GLU A 44 -23.49 -6.24 -21.37
CA GLU A 44 -23.34 -5.14 -22.32
C GLU A 44 -21.86 -4.87 -22.67
N ARG A 45 -20.96 -4.97 -21.68
CA ARG A 45 -19.51 -4.89 -21.91
C ARG A 45 -19.01 -6.00 -22.85
N ASN A 46 -19.49 -7.23 -22.65
CA ASN A 46 -19.14 -8.35 -23.51
C ASN A 46 -19.66 -8.17 -24.93
N LEU A 47 -20.92 -7.74 -25.10
CA LEU A 47 -21.49 -7.44 -26.42
C LEU A 47 -20.69 -6.34 -27.15
N LEU A 48 -20.30 -5.28 -26.44
CA LEU A 48 -19.45 -4.22 -26.98
C LEU A 48 -18.11 -4.77 -27.49
N GLN A 49 -17.44 -5.58 -26.67
CA GLN A 49 -16.16 -6.18 -27.03
C GLN A 49 -16.30 -7.13 -28.23
N VAL A 50 -17.29 -8.03 -28.22
CA VAL A 50 -17.51 -9.00 -29.30
C VAL A 50 -17.82 -8.28 -30.61
N GLY A 51 -18.72 -7.30 -30.60
CA GLY A 51 -19.08 -6.52 -31.79
C GLY A 51 -17.86 -5.86 -32.42
N TYR A 52 -17.14 -5.03 -31.66
CA TYR A 52 -15.99 -4.31 -32.20
C TYR A 52 -14.80 -5.22 -32.54
N LYS A 53 -14.54 -6.26 -31.73
CA LYS A 53 -13.47 -7.23 -32.01
C LYS A 53 -13.69 -7.91 -33.36
N ASN A 54 -14.92 -8.33 -33.68
CA ASN A 54 -15.19 -9.02 -34.94
C ASN A 54 -15.20 -8.06 -36.14
N VAL A 55 -15.78 -6.86 -36.01
CA VAL A 55 -15.74 -5.86 -37.10
C VAL A 55 -14.30 -5.45 -37.42
N VAL A 56 -13.50 -5.12 -36.40
CA VAL A 56 -12.09 -4.71 -36.56
C VAL A 56 -11.23 -5.90 -36.99
N GLY A 57 -11.49 -7.10 -36.46
CA GLY A 57 -10.76 -8.33 -36.79
C GLY A 57 -10.83 -8.66 -38.28
N VAL A 58 -12.01 -8.65 -38.88
CA VAL A 58 -12.19 -8.92 -40.33
C VAL A 58 -11.44 -7.91 -41.19
N MET A 59 -11.50 -6.62 -40.85
CA MET A 59 -10.77 -5.56 -41.56
C MET A 59 -9.25 -5.73 -41.42
N ARG A 60 -8.78 -6.07 -40.22
CA ARG A 60 -7.36 -6.31 -39.93
C ARG A 60 -6.81 -7.52 -40.68
N ASP A 61 -7.55 -8.63 -40.70
CA ASP A 61 -7.17 -9.83 -41.45
C ASP A 61 -7.11 -9.53 -42.96
N SER A 62 -8.07 -8.76 -43.47
CA SER A 62 -8.06 -8.28 -44.86
C SER A 62 -6.80 -7.44 -45.15
N TRP A 63 -6.44 -6.51 -44.25
CA TRP A 63 -5.22 -5.71 -44.38
C TRP A 63 -3.95 -6.56 -44.40
N GLN A 64 -3.84 -7.58 -43.52
CA GLN A 64 -2.69 -8.49 -43.49
C GLN A 64 -2.54 -9.28 -44.79
N ILE A 65 -3.66 -9.79 -45.33
CA ILE A 65 -3.69 -10.51 -46.61
C ILE A 65 -3.22 -9.58 -47.74
N LEU A 66 -3.75 -8.36 -47.80
CA LEU A 66 -3.40 -7.39 -48.84
C LEU A 66 -1.93 -6.96 -48.77
N SER A 67 -1.41 -6.75 -47.56
CA SER A 67 0.02 -6.45 -47.33
C SER A 67 0.93 -7.58 -47.79
N SER A 68 0.51 -8.85 -47.59
CA SER A 68 1.24 -10.01 -48.12
C SER A 68 1.20 -10.07 -49.65
N ILE A 69 0.07 -9.73 -50.27
CA ILE A 69 -0.07 -9.67 -51.73
C ILE A 69 0.82 -8.56 -52.31
N GLU A 70 0.85 -7.39 -51.67
CA GLU A 70 1.72 -6.27 -52.04
C GLU A 70 3.19 -6.70 -52.14
N GLN A 71 3.72 -7.31 -51.08
CA GLN A 71 5.10 -7.82 -51.05
C GLN A 71 5.40 -8.82 -52.18
N LYS A 72 4.43 -9.71 -52.49
CA LYS A 72 4.56 -10.68 -53.59
C LYS A 72 4.56 -10.00 -54.96
N GLU A 73 3.74 -8.97 -55.17
CA GLU A 73 3.69 -8.24 -56.43
C GLU A 73 4.90 -7.31 -56.60
N GLU A 74 5.44 -6.75 -55.51
CA GLU A 74 6.71 -6.01 -55.51
C GLU A 74 7.87 -6.92 -55.91
N ALA A 75 7.94 -8.15 -55.38
CA ALA A 75 8.95 -9.14 -55.74
C ALA A 75 8.88 -9.56 -57.22
N LYS A 76 7.69 -9.53 -57.83
CA LYS A 76 7.49 -9.80 -59.27
C LYS A 76 7.81 -8.61 -60.18
N GLY A 77 8.06 -7.42 -59.62
CA GLY A 77 8.34 -6.20 -60.38
C GLY A 77 7.11 -5.61 -61.10
N ASN A 78 5.88 -6.01 -60.74
CA ASN A 78 4.69 -5.50 -61.42
C ASN A 78 4.19 -4.17 -60.80
N ALA A 79 4.77 -3.07 -61.27
CA ALA A 79 4.47 -1.72 -60.76
C ALA A 79 3.00 -1.27 -60.90
N GLN A 80 2.22 -1.87 -61.81
CA GLN A 80 0.79 -1.55 -61.96
C GLN A 80 -0.05 -2.27 -60.90
N ASN A 81 0.22 -3.56 -60.67
CA ASN A 81 -0.46 -4.33 -59.65
C ASN A 81 -0.15 -3.81 -58.24
N VAL A 82 1.11 -3.48 -57.97
CA VAL A 82 1.52 -2.85 -56.69
C VAL A 82 0.73 -1.57 -56.43
N ARG A 83 0.56 -0.70 -57.43
CA ARG A 83 -0.26 0.52 -57.30
C ARG A 83 -1.73 0.23 -57.00
N ARG A 84 -2.32 -0.78 -57.63
CA ARG A 84 -3.72 -1.19 -57.37
C ARG A 84 -3.90 -1.73 -55.96
N VAL A 85 -2.97 -2.60 -55.51
CA VAL A 85 -3.01 -3.18 -54.16
C VAL A 85 -2.82 -2.09 -53.10
N LYS A 86 -1.84 -1.20 -53.26
CA LYS A 86 -1.65 -0.04 -52.36
C LYS A 86 -2.91 0.84 -52.24
N GLY A 87 -3.61 1.07 -53.36
CA GLY A 87 -4.87 1.82 -53.34
C GLY A 87 -5.97 1.15 -52.52
N TYR A 88 -6.06 -0.18 -52.57
CA TYR A 88 -7.05 -0.93 -51.79
C TYR A 88 -6.65 -1.11 -50.32
N ILE A 89 -5.35 -1.28 -50.03
CA ILE A 89 -4.80 -1.25 -48.66
C ILE A 89 -5.20 0.06 -47.99
N LYS A 90 -5.00 1.20 -48.66
CA LYS A 90 -5.36 2.51 -48.11
C LYS A 90 -6.86 2.63 -47.76
N LEU A 91 -7.75 2.06 -48.58
CA LEU A 91 -9.18 2.04 -48.29
C LEU A 91 -9.49 1.24 -47.01
N VAL A 92 -8.88 0.07 -46.86
CA VAL A 92 -9.03 -0.76 -45.64
C VAL A 92 -8.43 -0.03 -44.42
N GLU A 93 -7.29 0.63 -44.57
CA GLU A 93 -6.67 1.44 -43.51
C GLU A 93 -7.55 2.62 -43.08
N ASP A 94 -8.19 3.32 -44.02
CA ASP A 94 -9.10 4.44 -43.72
C ASP A 94 -10.35 3.94 -42.97
N GLU A 95 -10.92 2.80 -43.38
CA GLU A 95 -12.04 2.16 -42.69
C GLU A 95 -11.66 1.71 -41.27
N LEU A 96 -10.51 1.04 -41.14
CA LEU A 96 -9.99 0.57 -39.86
C LEU A 96 -9.69 1.73 -38.92
N ASN A 97 -9.07 2.81 -39.42
CA ASN A 97 -8.85 4.05 -38.68
C ASN A 97 -10.17 4.62 -38.15
N LYS A 98 -11.21 4.69 -38.99
CA LYS A 98 -12.51 5.24 -38.62
C LYS A 98 -13.15 4.43 -37.49
N VAL A 99 -13.20 3.10 -37.62
CA VAL A 99 -13.82 2.23 -36.61
C VAL A 99 -13.03 2.28 -35.29
N CYS A 100 -11.69 2.23 -35.35
CA CYS A 100 -10.85 2.31 -34.16
C CYS A 100 -10.97 3.67 -33.44
N HIS A 101 -10.95 4.79 -34.16
CA HIS A 101 -11.13 6.11 -33.54
C HIS A 101 -12.52 6.29 -32.93
N GLU A 102 -13.54 5.70 -33.54
CA GLU A 102 -14.90 5.74 -33.00
C GLU A 102 -15.00 5.01 -31.65
N ILE A 103 -14.51 3.78 -31.53
CA ILE A 103 -14.52 3.06 -30.24
C ILE A 103 -13.64 3.75 -29.20
N LEU A 104 -12.47 4.26 -29.60
CA LEU A 104 -11.60 5.01 -28.70
C LEU A 104 -12.28 6.28 -28.17
N SER A 105 -13.04 6.97 -29.02
CA SER A 105 -13.85 8.14 -28.65
C SER A 105 -14.98 7.76 -27.70
N ILE A 106 -15.71 6.67 -27.98
CA ILE A 106 -16.79 6.19 -27.11
C ILE A 106 -16.25 5.79 -25.73
N ILE A 107 -15.12 5.09 -25.69
CA ILE A 107 -14.46 4.72 -24.44
C ILE A 107 -14.10 5.97 -23.64
N ALA A 108 -13.50 6.97 -24.28
CA ALA A 108 -13.01 8.16 -23.60
C ALA A 108 -14.13 9.10 -23.12
N ILE A 109 -15.20 9.27 -23.91
CA ILE A 109 -16.25 10.26 -23.64
C ILE A 109 -17.37 9.69 -22.78
N HIS A 110 -17.73 8.42 -22.99
CA HIS A 110 -18.94 7.85 -22.39
C HIS A 110 -18.62 6.74 -21.37
N LEU A 111 -17.79 5.77 -21.74
CA LEU A 111 -17.63 4.54 -20.94
C LEU A 111 -16.73 4.73 -19.71
N LEU A 112 -15.57 5.38 -19.86
CA LEU A 112 -14.69 5.65 -18.72
C LEU A 112 -15.35 6.60 -17.70
N PRO A 113 -16.00 7.72 -18.10
CA PRO A 113 -16.65 8.61 -17.14
C PRO A 113 -17.87 8.00 -16.43
N SER A 114 -18.58 7.06 -17.07
CA SER A 114 -19.75 6.39 -16.48
C SER A 114 -19.40 5.15 -15.64
N SER A 115 -18.14 4.70 -15.64
CA SER A 115 -17.73 3.49 -14.90
C SER A 115 -17.40 3.81 -13.45
N THR A 116 -17.99 3.07 -12.51
CA THR A 116 -17.66 3.18 -11.08
C THR A 116 -16.88 1.97 -10.58
N ALA A 117 -17.08 0.79 -11.16
CA ALA A 117 -16.32 -0.40 -10.79
C ALA A 117 -14.92 -0.40 -11.42
N GLY A 118 -13.89 -0.72 -10.63
CA GLY A 118 -12.52 -0.79 -11.12
C GLY A 118 -12.35 -1.86 -12.21
N GLU A 119 -13.03 -2.99 -12.11
CA GLU A 119 -13.10 -4.02 -13.15
C GLU A 119 -13.64 -3.48 -14.49
N SER A 120 -14.64 -2.59 -14.45
CA SER A 120 -15.18 -1.90 -15.64
C SER A 120 -14.13 -0.97 -16.24
N ILE A 121 -13.49 -0.16 -15.41
CA ILE A 121 -12.45 0.79 -15.83
C ILE A 121 -11.24 0.05 -16.44
N ALA A 122 -10.75 -1.00 -15.77
CA ALA A 122 -9.65 -1.83 -16.25
C ALA A 122 -9.98 -2.48 -17.60
N PHE A 123 -11.19 -3.02 -17.74
CA PHE A 123 -11.69 -3.60 -18.99
C PHE A 123 -11.64 -2.59 -20.15
N PHE A 124 -12.08 -1.35 -19.92
CA PHE A 124 -12.06 -0.32 -20.97
C PHE A 124 -10.65 0.17 -21.30
N TYR A 125 -9.75 0.27 -20.33
CA TYR A 125 -8.34 0.57 -20.59
C TYR A 125 -7.64 -0.53 -21.39
N LYS A 126 -7.95 -1.80 -21.11
CA LYS A 126 -7.48 -2.93 -21.91
C LYS A 126 -7.92 -2.82 -23.36
N MET A 127 -9.23 -2.59 -23.59
CA MET A 127 -9.78 -2.39 -24.93
C MET A 127 -9.11 -1.21 -25.63
N LYS A 128 -8.92 -0.08 -24.94
CA LYS A 128 -8.21 1.10 -25.46
C LYS A 128 -6.78 0.75 -25.88
N GLY A 129 -6.06 -0.02 -25.07
CA GLY A 129 -4.73 -0.53 -25.37
C GLY A 129 -4.69 -1.39 -26.63
N ASP A 130 -5.66 -2.31 -26.78
CA ASP A 130 -5.81 -3.16 -27.96
C ASP A 130 -6.08 -2.38 -29.24
N TYR A 131 -6.99 -1.40 -29.22
CA TYR A 131 -7.29 -0.60 -30.42
C TYR A 131 -6.15 0.32 -30.82
N TYR A 132 -5.44 0.93 -29.86
CA TYR A 132 -4.21 1.65 -30.21
C TYR A 132 -3.15 0.70 -30.76
N ARG A 133 -3.00 -0.51 -30.20
CA ARG A 133 -2.07 -1.51 -30.75
C ARG A 133 -2.41 -1.84 -32.19
N TYR A 134 -3.68 -2.06 -32.54
CA TYR A 134 -4.10 -2.29 -33.93
C TYR A 134 -3.78 -1.11 -34.84
N LEU A 135 -4.03 0.13 -34.39
CA LEU A 135 -3.66 1.34 -35.13
C LEU A 135 -2.14 1.46 -35.37
N ALA A 136 -1.31 0.97 -34.45
CA ALA A 136 0.14 1.01 -34.58
C ALA A 136 0.71 -0.04 -35.56
N GLU A 137 -0.08 -1.02 -35.99
CA GLU A 137 0.38 -2.08 -36.90
C GLU A 137 0.59 -1.58 -38.34
N PHE A 138 -0.26 -0.66 -38.79
CA PHE A 138 -0.26 -0.18 -40.17
C PHE A 138 0.22 1.28 -40.32
N ARG A 139 0.38 2.03 -39.21
CA ARG A 139 1.01 3.36 -39.23
C ARG A 139 2.52 3.28 -39.45
N THR A 140 3.10 4.36 -39.97
CA THR A 140 4.54 4.47 -40.23
C THR A 140 5.15 5.71 -39.57
N GLY A 141 6.48 5.73 -39.44
CA GLY A 141 7.21 6.90 -38.92
C GLY A 141 6.84 7.30 -37.49
N SER A 142 6.70 8.61 -37.26
CA SER A 142 6.38 9.19 -35.95
C SER A 142 4.99 8.81 -35.44
N GLU A 143 3.99 8.72 -36.34
CA GLU A 143 2.61 8.39 -35.97
C GLU A 143 2.50 6.98 -35.37
N ARG A 144 3.30 6.02 -35.84
CA ARG A 144 3.38 4.68 -35.27
C ARG A 144 3.85 4.72 -33.81
N LYS A 145 4.89 5.51 -33.54
CA LYS A 145 5.46 5.63 -32.20
C LYS A 145 4.47 6.26 -31.23
N GLU A 146 3.80 7.34 -31.63
CA GLU A 146 2.80 8.01 -30.81
C GLU A 146 1.65 7.09 -30.41
N VAL A 147 1.14 6.30 -31.35
CA VAL A 147 0.06 5.33 -31.08
C VAL A 147 0.54 4.17 -30.21
N ALA A 148 1.76 3.67 -30.45
CA ALA A 148 2.35 2.63 -29.60
C ALA A 148 2.50 3.13 -28.14
N ASP A 149 2.92 4.38 -27.95
CA ASP A 149 3.00 5.00 -26.63
C ASP A 149 1.61 5.14 -25.98
N GLN A 150 0.57 5.46 -26.76
CA GLN A 150 -0.82 5.49 -26.26
C GLN A 150 -1.34 4.11 -25.86
N SER A 151 -0.99 3.06 -26.62
CA SER A 151 -1.30 1.67 -26.27
C SER A 151 -0.64 1.27 -24.94
N LEU A 152 0.67 1.57 -24.79
CA LEU A 152 1.41 1.29 -23.56
C LEU A 152 0.81 2.02 -22.35
N LYS A 153 0.48 3.31 -22.49
CA LYS A 153 -0.20 4.08 -21.44
C LYS A 153 -1.53 3.46 -21.03
N ALA A 154 -2.31 2.96 -21.98
CA ALA A 154 -3.59 2.33 -21.68
C ALA A 154 -3.42 1.02 -20.90
N TYR A 155 -2.47 0.15 -21.28
CA TYR A 155 -2.17 -1.07 -20.52
C TYR A 155 -1.56 -0.78 -19.13
N GLN A 156 -0.79 0.29 -18.98
CA GLN A 156 -0.33 0.75 -17.67
C GLN A 156 -1.51 1.14 -16.77
N ARG A 157 -2.47 1.91 -17.30
CA ARG A 157 -3.70 2.26 -16.56
C ARG A 157 -4.53 1.04 -16.19
N GLU A 158 -4.67 0.06 -17.09
CA GLU A 158 -5.33 -1.22 -16.75
C GLU A 158 -4.65 -1.88 -15.55
N ARG A 159 -3.32 -1.98 -15.56
CA ARG A 159 -2.56 -2.60 -14.47
C ARG A 159 -2.71 -1.84 -13.15
N GLU A 160 -2.59 -0.51 -13.18
CA GLU A 160 -2.80 0.37 -12.02
C GLU A 160 -4.18 0.14 -11.37
N MET A 161 -5.23 -0.06 -12.18
CA MET A 161 -6.57 -0.33 -11.67
C MET A 161 -6.67 -1.68 -10.97
N TYR A 162 -6.07 -2.74 -11.52
CA TYR A 162 -6.04 -4.05 -10.87
C TYR A 162 -5.24 -4.03 -9.56
N GLU A 163 -4.10 -3.34 -9.54
CA GLU A 163 -3.29 -3.16 -8.33
C GLU A 163 -4.06 -2.39 -7.25
N PHE A 164 -4.81 -1.35 -7.63
CA PHE A 164 -5.68 -0.59 -6.74
C PHE A 164 -6.80 -1.46 -6.14
N GLU A 165 -7.50 -2.25 -6.96
CA GLU A 165 -8.57 -3.13 -6.46
C GLU A 165 -8.04 -4.21 -5.52
N GLU A 166 -6.89 -4.80 -5.84
CA GLU A 166 -6.25 -5.78 -4.97
C GLU A 166 -5.83 -5.13 -3.65
N ARG A 167 -5.31 -3.90 -3.67
CA ARG A 167 -4.96 -3.15 -2.46
C ARG A 167 -6.20 -2.94 -1.57
N GLN A 168 -7.30 -2.48 -2.16
CA GLN A 168 -8.57 -2.28 -1.43
C GLN A 168 -9.12 -3.58 -0.84
N ARG A 169 -8.99 -4.69 -1.57
CA ARG A 169 -9.37 -6.02 -1.09
C ARG A 169 -8.53 -6.46 0.12
N GLN A 170 -7.22 -6.24 0.08
CA GLN A 170 -6.35 -6.54 1.22
C GLN A 170 -6.67 -5.64 2.42
N VAL A 171 -6.95 -4.35 2.21
CA VAL A 171 -7.39 -3.43 3.29
C VAL A 171 -8.69 -3.91 3.94
N CYS A 172 -9.68 -4.28 3.13
CA CYS A 172 -10.95 -4.83 3.63
C CYS A 172 -10.72 -6.13 4.43
N THR A 173 -9.88 -7.02 3.91
CA THR A 173 -9.51 -8.28 4.59
C THR A 173 -8.84 -8.00 5.94
N ALA A 174 -7.89 -7.05 6.00
CA ALA A 174 -7.21 -6.66 7.22
C ALA A 174 -8.19 -6.10 8.27
N LYS A 175 -9.15 -5.25 7.87
CA LYS A 175 -10.17 -4.70 8.77
C LYS A 175 -11.09 -5.79 9.34
N LEU A 176 -11.55 -6.71 8.49
CA LEU A 176 -12.37 -7.84 8.94
C LEU A 176 -11.60 -8.76 9.89
N ALA A 177 -10.32 -9.01 9.61
CA ALA A 177 -9.45 -9.80 10.47
C ALA A 177 -9.18 -9.12 11.81
N GLU A 178 -8.99 -7.80 11.83
CA GLU A 178 -8.83 -7.02 13.06
C GLU A 178 -10.06 -7.11 13.95
N GLN A 179 -11.26 -6.93 13.39
CA GLN A 179 -12.53 -7.07 14.12
C GLN A 179 -12.76 -8.49 14.68
N ALA A 180 -12.19 -9.50 14.02
CA ALA A 180 -12.23 -10.88 14.46
C ALA A 180 -11.05 -11.25 15.38
N GLU A 181 -10.21 -10.28 15.77
CA GLU A 181 -8.99 -10.47 16.58
C GLU A 181 -7.98 -11.48 15.99
N ARG A 182 -8.06 -11.70 14.67
CA ARG A 182 -7.17 -12.60 13.91
C ARG A 182 -5.94 -11.84 13.43
N TYR A 183 -5.10 -11.38 14.36
CA TYR A 183 -3.95 -10.50 14.05
C TYR A 183 -2.91 -11.12 13.10
N ALA A 184 -2.79 -12.46 13.06
CA ALA A 184 -1.95 -13.13 12.07
C ALA A 184 -2.43 -12.86 10.63
N ASP A 185 -3.75 -12.85 10.40
CA ASP A 185 -4.32 -12.57 9.10
C ASP A 185 -4.21 -11.07 8.74
N VAL A 186 -4.34 -10.18 9.74
CA VAL A 186 -4.07 -8.75 9.57
C VAL A 186 -2.65 -8.53 9.05
N VAL A 187 -1.67 -9.20 9.67
CA VAL A 187 -0.26 -9.15 9.27
C VAL A 187 -0.07 -9.66 7.85
N GLU A 188 -0.68 -10.78 7.45
CA GLU A 188 -0.57 -11.30 6.09
C GLU A 188 -1.16 -10.36 5.03
N ALA A 189 -2.31 -9.73 5.30
CA ALA A 189 -2.89 -8.74 4.40
C ALA A 189 -2.02 -7.48 4.32
N ALA A 190 -1.56 -6.95 5.46
CA ALA A 190 -0.73 -5.76 5.53
C ALA A 190 0.64 -5.95 4.84
N LYS A 191 1.22 -7.16 4.89
CA LYS A 191 2.42 -7.52 4.12
C LYS A 191 2.23 -7.35 2.61
N LYS A 192 1.07 -7.77 2.09
CA LYS A 192 0.77 -7.67 0.66
C LYS A 192 0.64 -6.21 0.24
N ILE A 193 -0.02 -5.39 1.06
CA ILE A 193 -0.15 -3.94 0.83
C ILE A 193 1.24 -3.28 0.85
N ALA A 194 2.07 -3.60 1.84
CA ALA A 194 3.42 -3.05 1.95
C ALA A 194 4.30 -3.35 0.73
N ARG A 195 4.18 -4.55 0.15
CA ARG A 195 4.96 -5.00 -1.01
C ARG A 195 4.50 -4.40 -2.36
N MET A 196 3.49 -3.54 -2.36
CA MET A 196 3.05 -2.81 -3.56
C MET A 196 3.90 -1.56 -3.82
N ASP A 197 4.88 -1.24 -2.95
CA ASP A 197 5.82 -0.13 -3.09
C ASP A 197 5.17 1.26 -3.29
N VAL A 198 3.94 1.41 -2.79
CA VAL A 198 3.19 2.67 -2.79
C VAL A 198 2.97 3.10 -1.34
N GLU A 199 3.18 4.39 -1.06
CA GLU A 199 3.05 4.99 0.27
C GLU A 199 1.77 4.54 0.99
N LEU A 200 1.91 4.16 2.26
CA LEU A 200 0.79 3.71 3.07
C LEU A 200 -0.01 4.90 3.58
N THR A 201 -1.34 4.82 3.44
CA THR A 201 -2.26 5.74 4.11
C THR A 201 -2.16 5.59 5.62
N VAL A 202 -2.65 6.59 6.37
CA VAL A 202 -2.69 6.54 7.86
C VAL A 202 -3.40 5.26 8.34
N GLU A 203 -4.52 4.91 7.71
CA GLU A 203 -5.28 3.71 8.06
C GLU A 203 -4.48 2.41 7.82
N GLU A 204 -3.81 2.30 6.67
CA GLU A 204 -2.96 1.14 6.36
C GLU A 204 -1.74 1.03 7.29
N ARG A 205 -1.13 2.17 7.65
CA ARG A 205 -0.05 2.22 8.65
C ARG A 205 -0.52 1.71 10.00
N ASN A 206 -1.70 2.15 10.43
CA ASN A 206 -2.30 1.73 11.70
C ASN A 206 -2.61 0.23 11.71
N LEU A 207 -3.23 -0.30 10.64
CA LEU A 207 -3.50 -1.75 10.50
C LEU A 207 -2.21 -2.58 10.58
N LEU A 208 -1.15 -2.14 9.90
CA LEU A 208 0.16 -2.79 9.94
C LEU A 208 0.73 -2.80 11.38
N GLN A 209 0.69 -1.65 12.06
CA GLN A 209 1.16 -1.54 13.44
C GLN A 209 0.36 -2.42 14.40
N VAL A 210 -0.97 -2.37 14.35
CA VAL A 210 -1.87 -3.16 15.20
C VAL A 210 -1.64 -4.65 14.99
N GLY A 211 -1.54 -5.09 13.73
CA GLY A 211 -1.28 -6.49 13.39
C GLY A 211 0.02 -6.99 14.03
N TYR A 212 1.15 -6.36 13.72
CA TYR A 212 2.44 -6.84 14.21
C TYR A 212 2.61 -6.64 15.73
N LYS A 213 2.09 -5.55 16.30
CA LYS A 213 2.13 -5.31 17.77
C LYS A 213 1.46 -6.46 18.52
N ASN A 214 0.29 -6.91 18.09
CA ASN A 214 -0.41 -8.00 18.76
C ASN A 214 0.27 -9.36 18.54
N VAL A 215 0.73 -9.65 17.31
CA VAL A 215 1.43 -10.90 16.99
C VAL A 215 2.74 -11.05 17.77
N VAL A 216 3.49 -9.96 17.97
CA VAL A 216 4.72 -9.95 18.78
C VAL A 216 4.40 -9.89 20.27
N GLY A 217 3.40 -9.11 20.69
CA GLY A 217 2.99 -8.96 22.09
C GLY A 217 2.72 -10.31 22.76
N VAL A 218 1.87 -11.15 22.16
CA VAL A 218 1.54 -12.49 22.70
C VAL A 218 2.79 -13.36 22.88
N ARG A 219 3.75 -13.28 21.96
CA ARG A 219 5.00 -14.05 22.02
C ARG A 219 5.96 -13.50 23.06
N ARG A 220 6.04 -12.17 23.18
CA ARG A 220 6.86 -11.48 24.18
C ARG A 220 6.35 -11.79 25.59
N ASP A 221 5.04 -11.75 25.80
CA ASP A 221 4.42 -12.12 27.08
C ASP A 221 4.69 -13.60 27.41
N SER A 222 4.56 -14.48 26.41
CA SER A 222 4.91 -15.89 26.56
C SER A 222 6.38 -16.08 26.96
N TRP A 223 7.29 -15.36 26.32
CA TRP A 223 8.72 -15.39 26.66
C TRP A 223 8.97 -14.91 28.09
N GLN A 224 8.39 -13.79 28.51
CA GLN A 224 8.54 -13.27 29.87
C GLN A 224 8.05 -14.26 30.94
N ILE A 225 6.89 -14.89 30.72
CA ILE A 225 6.35 -15.92 31.62
C ILE A 225 7.31 -17.11 31.72
N LEU A 226 7.81 -17.60 30.58
CA LEU A 226 8.71 -18.74 30.54
C LEU A 226 10.05 -18.44 31.22
N SER A 227 10.63 -17.26 30.99
CA SER A 227 11.84 -16.79 31.68
C SER A 227 11.63 -16.70 33.20
N SER A 228 10.45 -16.26 33.65
CA SER A 228 10.12 -16.27 35.09
C SER A 228 10.01 -17.68 35.67
N ILE A 229 9.43 -18.63 34.91
CA ILE A 229 9.34 -20.04 35.32
C ILE A 229 10.73 -20.67 35.38
N GLU A 230 11.60 -20.37 34.42
CA GLU A 230 12.99 -20.83 34.40
C GLU A 230 13.72 -20.44 35.69
N GLN A 231 13.68 -19.15 36.06
CA GLN A 231 14.30 -18.64 37.29
C GLN A 231 13.74 -19.33 38.55
N LYS A 232 12.43 -19.57 38.60
CA LYS A 232 11.78 -20.28 39.73
C LYS A 232 12.22 -21.74 39.83
N GLU A 233 12.37 -22.44 38.71
CA GLU A 233 12.84 -23.84 38.71
C GLU A 233 14.34 -23.95 38.99
N GLU A 234 15.13 -22.96 38.56
CA GLU A 234 16.55 -22.85 38.90
C GLU A 234 16.75 -22.65 40.40
N ALA A 235 15.96 -21.77 41.03
CA ALA A 235 15.97 -21.55 42.49
C ALA A 235 15.60 -22.81 43.30
N LYS A 236 14.79 -23.72 42.72
CA LYS A 236 14.44 -25.01 43.33
C LYS A 236 15.49 -26.10 43.11
N GLY A 237 16.51 -25.87 42.27
CA GLY A 237 17.52 -26.86 41.91
C GLY A 237 17.03 -27.94 40.94
N ASN A 238 15.88 -27.75 40.27
CA ASN A 238 15.29 -28.73 39.36
C ASN A 238 15.95 -28.70 37.97
N ALA A 239 17.19 -29.16 37.87
CA ALA A 239 18.01 -29.05 36.65
C ALA A 239 17.34 -29.65 35.38
N GLN A 240 16.54 -30.71 35.51
CA GLN A 240 15.83 -31.30 34.38
C GLN A 240 14.69 -30.39 33.86
N ASN A 241 13.94 -29.76 34.77
CA ASN A 241 12.87 -28.83 34.40
C ASN A 241 13.46 -27.57 33.78
N VAL A 242 14.55 -27.03 34.34
CA VAL A 242 15.27 -25.88 33.75
C VAL A 242 15.67 -26.18 32.30
N ARG A 243 16.22 -27.36 32.00
CA ARG A 243 16.55 -27.74 30.62
C ARG A 243 15.33 -27.79 29.70
N ARG A 244 14.20 -28.32 30.17
CA ARG A 244 12.95 -28.37 29.39
C ARG A 244 12.41 -26.98 29.11
N VAL A 245 12.39 -26.10 30.11
CA VAL A 245 11.93 -24.71 29.97
C VAL A 245 12.83 -23.93 29.02
N LYS A 246 14.16 -24.05 29.16
CA LYS A 246 15.13 -23.45 28.22
C LYS A 246 14.88 -23.86 26.76
N GLY A 247 14.59 -25.13 26.52
CA GLY A 247 14.24 -25.62 25.18
C GLY A 247 13.00 -24.95 24.59
N TYR A 248 11.98 -24.69 25.42
CA TYR A 248 10.76 -24.04 24.99
C TYR A 248 10.91 -22.51 24.84
N ILE A 249 11.69 -21.87 25.72
CA ILE A 249 12.10 -20.47 25.56
C ILE A 249 12.76 -20.27 24.20
N LYS A 250 13.68 -21.17 23.82
CA LYS A 250 14.38 -21.09 22.54
C LYS A 250 13.43 -21.13 21.33
N LEU A 251 12.38 -21.95 21.40
CA LEU A 251 11.34 -22.00 20.35
C LEU A 251 10.62 -20.64 20.23
N VAL A 252 10.22 -20.04 21.36
CA VAL A 252 9.55 -18.73 21.38
C VAL A 252 10.48 -17.62 20.89
N GLU A 253 11.76 -17.65 21.26
CA GLU A 253 12.78 -16.72 20.75
C GLU A 253 12.94 -16.83 19.23
N ASP A 254 12.96 -18.04 18.67
CA ASP A 254 13.08 -18.24 17.23
C ASP A 254 11.85 -17.71 16.48
N GLU A 255 10.65 -17.87 17.06
CA GLU A 255 9.43 -17.25 16.52
C GLU A 255 9.47 -15.72 16.60
N LEU A 256 9.87 -15.15 17.74
CA LEU A 256 10.05 -13.69 17.91
C LEU A 256 11.05 -13.13 16.91
N ASN A 257 12.20 -13.80 16.75
CA ASN A 257 13.23 -13.46 15.77
C ASN A 257 12.66 -13.41 14.36
N LYS A 258 11.92 -14.46 13.97
CA LYS A 258 11.32 -14.53 12.63
C LYS A 258 10.38 -13.35 12.37
N VAL A 259 9.46 -13.07 13.30
CA VAL A 259 8.48 -11.98 13.14
C VAL A 259 9.18 -10.62 13.12
N CYS A 260 10.14 -10.38 14.02
CA CYS A 260 10.87 -9.12 14.08
C CYS A 260 11.72 -8.88 12.82
N HIS A 261 12.47 -9.88 12.34
CA HIS A 261 13.26 -9.73 11.12
C HIS A 261 12.40 -9.53 9.87
N GLU A 262 11.22 -10.17 9.81
CA GLU A 262 10.30 -9.99 8.70
C GLU A 262 9.81 -8.55 8.58
N ILE A 263 9.32 -7.94 9.67
CA ILE A 263 8.88 -6.54 9.63
C ILE A 263 10.04 -5.58 9.43
N LEU A 264 11.21 -5.83 10.03
CA LEU A 264 12.41 -5.02 9.80
C LEU A 264 12.81 -5.04 8.32
N SER A 265 12.72 -6.19 7.65
CA SER A 265 12.96 -6.33 6.22
C SER A 265 11.92 -5.57 5.39
N ILE A 266 10.63 -5.67 5.74
CA ILE A 266 9.57 -4.95 5.03
C ILE A 266 9.74 -3.44 5.17
N ILE A 267 10.08 -2.95 6.36
CA ILE A 267 10.35 -1.54 6.60
C ILE A 267 11.52 -1.06 5.74
N ALA A 268 12.61 -1.82 5.69
CA ALA A 268 13.82 -1.41 4.98
C ALA A 268 13.69 -1.47 3.46
N ILE A 269 13.00 -2.48 2.92
CA ILE A 269 12.92 -2.73 1.47
C ILE A 269 11.77 -1.98 0.82
N HIS A 270 10.61 -1.88 1.49
CA HIS A 270 9.39 -1.39 0.89
C HIS A 270 8.89 -0.08 1.52
N LEU A 271 8.75 -0.03 2.86
CA LEU A 271 8.03 1.08 3.50
C LEU A 271 8.84 2.38 3.53
N LEU A 272 10.11 2.34 3.93
CA LEU A 272 10.96 3.53 3.95
C LEU A 272 11.23 4.09 2.54
N PRO A 273 11.57 3.27 1.52
CA PRO A 273 11.75 3.78 0.16
C PRO A 273 10.50 4.38 -0.47
N SER A 274 9.32 3.88 -0.13
CA SER A 274 8.04 4.38 -0.66
C SER A 274 7.43 5.52 0.16
N SER A 275 8.03 5.91 1.29
CA SER A 275 7.52 7.01 2.14
C SER A 275 8.01 8.36 1.64
N ILE A 276 7.09 9.31 1.50
CA ILE A 276 7.39 10.68 1.05
C ILE A 276 7.15 11.65 2.21
N ALA A 277 6.07 11.46 2.97
CA ALA A 277 5.76 12.32 4.10
C ALA A 277 6.70 12.08 5.29
N GLY A 278 7.16 13.17 5.91
CA GLY A 278 7.99 13.12 7.13
C GLY A 278 7.34 12.33 8.27
N GLU A 279 6.03 12.45 8.41
CA GLU A 279 5.21 11.67 9.34
C GLU A 279 5.34 10.15 9.10
N SER A 280 5.19 9.71 7.85
CA SER A 280 5.37 8.29 7.45
C SER A 280 6.77 7.79 7.74
N ILE A 281 7.78 8.59 7.41
CA ILE A 281 9.19 8.26 7.63
C ILE A 281 9.48 8.12 9.13
N ALA A 282 9.06 9.09 9.95
CA ALA A 282 9.24 9.06 11.40
C ALA A 282 8.51 7.85 12.03
N PHE A 283 7.29 7.56 11.58
CA PHE A 283 6.51 6.42 12.01
C PHE A 283 7.24 5.08 11.76
N PHE A 284 7.74 4.85 10.54
CA PHE A 284 8.42 3.59 10.22
C PHE A 284 9.80 3.47 10.86
N TYR A 285 10.54 4.57 11.05
CA TYR A 285 11.78 4.53 11.82
C TYR A 285 11.53 4.25 13.31
N LYS A 286 10.47 4.82 13.90
CA LYS A 286 10.02 4.48 15.25
C LYS A 286 9.71 2.99 15.35
N MET A 287 8.91 2.48 14.40
CA MET A 287 8.56 1.06 14.33
C MET A 287 9.81 0.18 14.20
N LYS A 288 10.77 0.55 13.35
CA LYS A 288 12.07 -0.13 13.22
C LYS A 288 12.84 -0.15 14.54
N GLY A 289 12.87 0.96 15.27
CA GLY A 289 13.45 1.05 16.62
C GLY A 289 12.78 0.11 17.60
N ASP A 290 11.45 0.05 17.61
CA ASP A 290 10.64 -0.83 18.46
C ASP A 290 10.99 -2.31 18.23
N TYR A 291 11.08 -2.77 16.99
CA TYR A 291 11.40 -4.18 16.71
C TYR A 291 12.86 -4.54 17.01
N TYR A 292 13.82 -3.63 16.81
CA TYR A 292 15.18 -3.87 17.29
C TYR A 292 15.27 -3.89 18.82
N ARG A 293 14.46 -3.07 19.50
CA ARG A 293 14.38 -3.09 20.97
C ARG A 293 13.83 -4.42 21.46
N TYR A 294 12.77 -4.96 20.85
CA TYR A 294 12.24 -6.29 21.19
C TYR A 294 13.29 -7.39 20.99
N LEU A 295 14.09 -7.31 19.92
CA LEU A 295 15.23 -8.23 19.75
C LEU A 295 16.26 -8.07 20.88
N ALA A 296 16.52 -6.86 21.36
CA ALA A 296 17.49 -6.60 22.43
C ALA A 296 17.10 -7.17 23.80
N GLU A 297 15.82 -7.46 24.03
CA GLU A 297 15.32 -7.95 25.33
C GLU A 297 15.79 -9.38 25.65
N PHE A 298 15.87 -10.25 24.64
CA PHE A 298 16.21 -11.66 24.83
C PHE A 298 17.58 -12.04 24.24
N ARG A 299 18.26 -11.11 23.56
CA ARG A 299 19.63 -11.31 23.10
C ARG A 299 20.64 -11.14 24.23
N THR A 300 21.80 -11.76 24.09
CA THR A 300 22.88 -11.68 25.10
C THR A 300 24.21 -11.33 24.46
N GLY A 301 25.18 -10.90 25.26
CA GLY A 301 26.55 -10.63 24.81
C GLY A 301 26.64 -9.54 23.74
N SER A 302 27.46 -9.78 22.71
CA SER A 302 27.69 -8.84 21.60
C SER A 302 26.44 -8.62 20.75
N GLU A 303 25.64 -9.66 20.52
CA GLU A 303 24.40 -9.55 19.73
C GLU A 303 23.44 -8.55 20.35
N ARG A 304 23.29 -8.56 21.70
CA ARG A 304 22.44 -7.60 22.42
C ARG A 304 22.87 -6.16 22.17
N LYS A 305 24.18 -5.90 22.21
CA LYS A 305 24.74 -4.57 21.98
C LYS A 305 24.51 -4.11 20.54
N GLU A 306 24.72 -5.00 19.57
CA GLU A 306 24.50 -4.69 18.15
C GLU A 306 23.04 -4.33 17.86
N VAL A 307 22.07 -5.11 18.36
CA VAL A 307 20.65 -4.79 18.14
C VAL A 307 20.20 -3.55 18.91
N ALA A 308 20.76 -3.29 20.09
CA ALA A 308 20.51 -2.06 20.85
C ALA A 308 21.03 -0.82 20.10
N ASP A 309 22.23 -0.90 19.51
CA ASP A 309 22.79 0.18 18.69
C ASP A 309 21.94 0.43 17.43
N GLN A 310 21.40 -0.63 16.81
CA GLN A 310 20.48 -0.47 15.67
C GLN A 310 19.14 0.15 16.09
N SER A 311 18.61 -0.22 17.26
CA SER A 311 17.41 0.40 17.83
C SER A 311 17.62 1.90 18.06
N LEU A 312 18.75 2.26 18.69
CA LEU A 312 19.10 3.65 18.96
C LEU A 312 19.25 4.47 17.66
N LYS A 313 19.95 3.94 16.65
CA LYS A 313 20.08 4.59 15.33
C LYS A 313 18.73 4.83 14.67
N ALA A 314 17.83 3.85 14.73
CA ALA A 314 16.50 3.97 14.15
C ALA A 314 15.67 5.04 14.88
N TYR A 315 15.67 5.08 16.21
CA TYR A 315 14.99 6.13 16.96
C TYR A 315 15.60 7.52 16.75
N GLN A 316 16.92 7.64 16.64
CA GLN A 316 17.57 8.92 16.33
C GLN A 316 17.15 9.44 14.96
N ALA A 317 17.08 8.58 13.94
CA ALA A 317 16.56 8.93 12.64
C ALA A 317 15.09 9.38 12.72
N ALA A 318 14.26 8.65 13.47
CA ALA A 318 12.86 9.03 13.70
C ALA A 318 12.74 10.41 14.36
N ILE A 319 13.57 10.71 15.38
CA ILE A 319 13.51 11.97 16.13
C ILE A 319 13.91 13.13 15.23
N SER A 320 14.98 12.96 14.44
CA SER A 320 15.44 14.00 13.53
C SER A 320 14.36 14.38 12.51
N THR A 321 13.61 13.41 11.99
CA THR A 321 12.48 13.66 11.08
C THR A 321 11.31 14.27 11.84
N ALA A 322 10.89 13.68 12.97
CA ALA A 322 9.74 14.14 13.75
C ALA A 322 9.92 15.56 14.29
N MET A 323 11.12 15.95 14.74
CA MET A 323 11.39 17.32 15.23
C MET A 323 11.28 18.38 14.12
N THR A 324 11.49 17.99 12.86
CA THR A 324 11.41 18.89 11.71
C THR A 324 9.98 19.05 11.24
N ASP A 325 9.22 17.95 11.19
CA ASP A 325 7.95 17.89 10.48
C ASP A 325 6.72 17.85 11.41
N LEU A 326 6.89 17.58 12.71
CA LEU A 326 5.80 17.36 13.66
C LEU A 326 5.91 18.27 14.91
N PRO A 327 4.79 18.85 15.38
CA PRO A 327 4.79 19.64 16.60
C PRO A 327 5.10 18.78 17.84
N PRO A 328 5.63 19.36 18.94
CA PRO A 328 5.90 18.66 20.21
C PRO A 328 4.73 17.85 20.78
N THR A 329 3.50 18.29 20.49
CA THR A 329 2.26 17.68 20.95
C THR A 329 1.78 16.53 20.06
N ASP A 330 2.43 16.27 18.93
CA ASP A 330 2.05 15.21 18.01
C ASP A 330 2.18 13.81 18.65
N PRO A 331 1.17 12.93 18.53
CA PRO A 331 1.20 11.59 19.10
C PRO A 331 2.40 10.73 18.67
N ILE A 332 2.88 10.87 17.43
CA ILE A 332 4.03 10.13 16.92
C ILE A 332 5.30 10.62 17.62
N ARG A 333 5.46 11.94 17.76
CA ARG A 333 6.62 12.55 18.44
C ARG A 333 6.65 12.20 19.93
N LEU A 334 5.50 12.29 20.62
CA LEU A 334 5.36 11.88 22.02
C LEU A 334 5.61 10.37 22.20
N GLY A 335 5.02 9.55 21.34
CA GLY A 335 5.19 8.09 21.37
C GLY A 335 6.63 7.66 21.06
N LEU A 336 7.36 8.45 20.29
CA LEU A 336 8.78 8.24 20.02
C LEU A 336 9.64 8.57 21.25
N ALA A 337 9.37 9.68 21.94
CA ALA A 337 10.05 10.02 23.19
C ALA A 337 9.80 8.94 24.26
N LEU A 338 8.57 8.43 24.36
CA LEU A 338 8.21 7.32 25.25
C LEU A 338 9.00 6.06 24.95
N ASN A 339 9.06 5.63 23.68
CA ASN A 339 9.73 4.38 23.34
C ASN A 339 11.26 4.48 23.41
N LEU A 340 11.83 5.65 23.09
CA LEU A 340 13.27 5.87 23.25
C LEU A 340 13.67 5.96 24.72
N SER A 341 12.85 6.54 25.60
CA SER A 341 13.17 6.57 27.03
C SER A 341 13.18 5.17 27.64
N ILE A 342 12.25 4.30 27.22
CA ILE A 342 12.26 2.87 27.58
C ILE A 342 13.54 2.19 27.10
N LEU A 343 14.02 2.47 25.88
CA LEU A 343 15.30 1.93 25.39
C LEU A 343 16.47 2.36 26.31
N TYR A 344 16.53 3.64 26.68
CA TYR A 344 17.58 4.14 27.56
C TYR A 344 17.53 3.49 28.95
N TYR A 345 16.33 3.29 29.49
CA TYR A 345 16.13 2.72 30.83
C TYR A 345 16.37 1.19 30.85
N GLU A 346 15.64 0.43 30.03
CA GLU A 346 15.59 -1.03 30.12
C GLU A 346 16.74 -1.74 29.39
N ILE A 347 17.31 -1.14 28.34
CA ILE A 347 18.30 -1.81 27.47
C ILE A 347 19.69 -1.21 27.60
N LEU A 348 19.81 0.12 27.61
CA LEU A 348 21.11 0.81 27.61
C LEU A 348 21.62 1.19 29.01
N ASP A 349 20.90 0.81 30.06
CA ASP A 349 21.28 1.04 31.47
C ASP A 349 21.68 2.51 31.74
N SER A 350 20.90 3.44 31.17
CA SER A 350 21.13 4.89 31.20
C SER A 350 19.91 5.63 31.74
N PRO A 351 19.51 5.39 33.00
CA PRO A 351 18.25 5.89 33.56
C PRO A 351 18.17 7.42 33.61
N GLU A 352 19.28 8.12 33.86
CA GLU A 352 19.34 9.59 33.84
C GLU A 352 18.95 10.17 32.47
N ARG A 353 19.45 9.56 31.39
CA ARG A 353 19.11 9.97 30.01
C ARG A 353 17.64 9.73 29.70
N ALA A 354 17.09 8.60 30.17
CA ALA A 354 15.67 8.29 30.03
C ALA A 354 14.80 9.35 30.72
N CYS A 355 15.08 9.67 31.98
CA CYS A 355 14.34 10.67 32.75
C CYS A 355 14.44 12.07 32.13
N ASN A 356 15.64 12.48 31.69
CA ASN A 356 15.81 13.79 31.06
C ASN A 356 15.04 13.90 29.74
N LEU A 357 15.03 12.86 28.92
CA LEU A 357 14.27 12.82 27.67
C LEU A 357 12.76 12.94 27.93
N VAL A 358 12.25 12.20 28.93
CA VAL A 358 10.83 12.25 29.30
C VAL A 358 10.42 13.63 29.80
N LYS A 359 11.24 14.24 30.69
CA LYS A 359 11.00 15.60 31.20
C LYS A 359 10.94 16.62 30.07
N GLN A 360 11.94 16.62 29.19
CA GLN A 360 11.97 17.53 28.05
C GLN A 360 10.75 17.37 27.15
N ALA A 361 10.37 16.14 26.80
CA ALA A 361 9.21 15.89 25.95
C ALA A 361 7.89 16.36 26.61
N LEU A 362 7.76 16.21 27.93
CA LEU A 362 6.60 16.70 28.68
C LEU A 362 6.56 18.23 28.74
N ASP A 363 7.69 18.87 29.03
CA ASP A 363 7.77 20.34 29.12
C ASP A 363 7.45 20.98 27.76
N ASP A 364 8.06 20.47 26.68
CA ASP A 364 7.80 20.93 25.32
C ASP A 364 6.31 20.77 24.96
N ALA A 365 5.69 19.62 25.26
CA ALA A 365 4.29 19.36 24.94
C ALA A 365 3.31 20.18 25.79
N VAL A 366 3.59 20.40 27.07
CA VAL A 366 2.76 21.25 27.94
C VAL A 366 2.77 22.70 27.44
N SER A 367 3.90 23.18 26.95
CA SER A 367 4.03 24.57 26.46
C SER A 367 3.17 24.89 25.24
N GLU A 368 2.75 23.88 24.48
CA GLU A 368 1.94 24.03 23.26
C GLU A 368 0.54 23.40 23.35
N LEU A 369 0.17 22.83 24.51
CA LEU A 369 -1.06 22.04 24.69
C LEU A 369 -2.33 22.87 24.47
N ASP A 370 -2.31 24.15 24.85
CA ASP A 370 -3.46 25.08 24.77
C ASP A 370 -3.88 25.41 23.31
N SER A 371 -3.08 25.01 22.32
CA SER A 371 -3.30 25.32 20.91
C SER A 371 -3.98 24.20 20.09
N LEU A 372 -4.33 23.07 20.70
CA LEU A 372 -4.79 21.85 20.02
C LEU A 372 -6.31 21.71 19.92
N GLY A 373 -6.79 21.02 18.89
CA GLY A 373 -8.18 20.59 18.76
C GLY A 373 -8.52 19.37 19.64
N GLU A 374 -9.78 19.25 20.07
CA GLU A 374 -10.24 18.31 21.11
C GLU A 374 -9.84 16.83 20.91
N ASP A 375 -9.82 16.33 19.67
CA ASP A 375 -9.50 14.92 19.40
C ASP A 375 -7.99 14.61 19.48
N LEU A 376 -7.14 15.51 18.99
CA LEU A 376 -5.68 15.39 19.13
C LEU A 376 -5.26 15.53 20.60
N VAL A 377 -5.95 16.39 21.37
CA VAL A 377 -5.70 16.54 22.81
C VAL A 377 -5.87 15.21 23.55
N LYS A 378 -6.90 14.41 23.23
CA LYS A 378 -7.15 13.13 23.91
C LYS A 378 -6.02 12.12 23.71
N GLU A 379 -5.55 11.97 22.48
CA GLU A 379 -4.48 11.01 22.18
C GLU A 379 -3.14 11.46 22.77
N SER A 380 -2.80 12.74 22.60
CA SER A 380 -1.55 13.30 23.14
C SER A 380 -1.53 13.27 24.66
N THR A 381 -2.64 13.59 25.34
CA THR A 381 -2.71 13.54 26.81
C THR A 381 -2.59 12.13 27.37
N LEU A 382 -3.10 11.11 26.67
CA LEU A 382 -2.91 9.71 27.06
C LEU A 382 -1.42 9.32 27.03
N ILE A 383 -0.70 9.70 25.97
CA ILE A 383 0.74 9.40 25.86
C ILE A 383 1.55 10.20 26.88
N MET A 384 1.20 11.48 27.11
CA MET A 384 1.81 12.29 28.16
C MET A 384 1.59 11.69 29.56
N GLN A 385 0.43 11.08 29.81
CA GLN A 385 0.21 10.39 31.08
C GLN A 385 1.12 9.17 31.24
N LEU A 386 1.29 8.36 30.18
CA LEU A 386 2.23 7.23 30.20
C LEU A 386 3.68 7.68 30.45
N LEU A 387 4.09 8.81 29.86
CA LEU A 387 5.39 9.43 30.12
C LEU A 387 5.54 9.82 31.60
N LYS A 388 4.52 10.47 32.19
CA LYS A 388 4.52 10.84 33.62
C LYS A 388 4.58 9.61 34.52
N ASP A 389 3.82 8.57 34.21
CA ASP A 389 3.80 7.32 34.99
C ASP A 389 5.17 6.65 35.01
N ASN A 390 5.83 6.55 33.84
CA ASN A 390 7.19 6.04 33.74
C ASN A 390 8.20 6.88 34.53
N LEU A 391 8.10 8.22 34.43
CA LEU A 391 8.99 9.11 35.17
C LEU A 391 8.82 8.95 36.69
N MET A 392 7.59 8.83 37.18
CA MET A 392 7.32 8.61 38.61
C MET A 392 7.88 7.28 39.09
N LEU A 393 7.74 6.22 38.30
CA LEU A 393 8.30 4.91 38.61
C LEU A 393 9.83 4.98 38.71
N TRP A 394 10.49 5.52 37.69
CA TRP A 394 11.96 5.55 37.61
C TRP A 394 12.61 6.50 38.60
N THR A 395 11.96 7.63 38.94
CA THR A 395 12.48 8.54 39.96
C THR A 395 12.35 7.97 41.38
N SER A 396 11.42 7.05 41.60
CA SER A 396 11.32 6.31 42.86
C SER A 396 12.45 5.29 43.03
N ASP A 397 12.96 4.72 41.94
CA ASP A 397 14.05 3.73 41.93
C ASP A 397 15.46 4.34 42.05
N LEU A 398 15.63 5.65 41.82
CA LEU A 398 16.92 6.33 41.88
C LEU A 398 17.39 6.61 43.34
N PRO A 399 18.69 6.44 43.66
CA PRO A 399 19.27 6.81 44.96
C PRO A 399 19.02 8.27 45.34
N GLU A 400 18.92 8.58 46.64
CA GLU A 400 18.58 9.94 47.13
C GLU A 400 19.51 11.05 46.63
N GLU A 401 20.79 10.78 46.40
CA GLU A 401 21.76 11.76 45.86
C GLU A 401 21.42 12.20 44.42
N SER A 402 20.77 11.34 43.63
CA SER A 402 20.27 11.66 42.27
C SER A 402 18.87 12.30 42.27
N ARG A 403 18.14 12.28 43.40
CA ARG A 403 16.82 12.93 43.51
C ARG A 403 16.93 14.44 43.63
N GLU A 404 18.03 14.97 44.17
CA GLU A 404 18.18 16.43 44.39
C GLU A 404 18.33 17.23 43.09
N GLN A 405 18.87 16.63 42.01
CA GLN A 405 18.91 17.24 40.67
C GLN A 405 17.58 17.10 39.91
N SER A 406 16.62 16.36 40.47
CA SER A 406 15.37 15.99 39.80
C SER A 406 14.13 16.75 40.28
N LYS A 407 14.27 17.63 41.29
CA LYS A 407 13.17 18.49 41.76
C LYS A 407 12.88 19.59 40.73
N PRO A 408 11.60 19.84 40.40
CA PRO A 408 11.22 21.03 39.65
C PRO A 408 11.57 22.26 40.49
N THR A 409 12.21 23.25 39.88
CA THR A 409 12.33 24.60 40.45
C THR A 409 10.91 25.15 40.63
N GLU A 410 10.39 25.11 41.84
CA GLU A 410 9.24 25.92 42.25
C GLU A 410 9.63 27.39 42.10
N ALA A 411 9.19 28.01 40.99
CA ALA A 411 9.23 29.45 40.87
C ALA A 411 8.23 30.03 41.87
N ASN A 412 8.75 30.65 42.93
CA ASN A 412 8.00 31.46 43.88
C ASN A 412 7.06 32.43 43.14
N MET A 413 5.76 32.13 43.14
CA MET A 413 4.73 33.15 43.00
C MET A 413 4.58 33.85 44.36
N ASP A 414 5.48 34.79 44.65
CA ASP A 414 5.28 35.76 45.72
C ASP A 414 5.01 37.14 45.11
N THR A 415 3.72 37.50 45.16
CA THR A 415 3.16 38.84 45.40
C THR A 415 3.99 40.08 45.04
N LYS A 416 3.58 40.79 43.98
CA LYS A 416 2.99 42.14 44.08
C LYS A 416 2.37 42.62 42.77
#